data_AF-A0A2T6CHG7-F1
#
_entry.id   AF-A0A2T6CHG7-F1
#
_cell.length_a   1.000
_cell.length_b   1.000
_cell.length_c   1.000
_cell.angle_alpha   90.00
_cell.angle_beta   90.00
_cell.angle_gamma   90.00
#
_symmetry.space_group_name_H-M   'P 1'
#
loop_
_entity.id
_entity.type
_entity.pdbx_description
1 polymer ?
#
loop_
_entity_poly.entity_id
_entity_poly.type
_entity_poly.pdbx_seq_one_letter_code
_entity_poly.pdbx_strand_id
1 'polypeptide(L)' 'MSTPINLNKVRKTRARVEKKARAEENSVKFGLTKAEKDGQKAAADKVVRFLDGHKRDP' A
#
# COMPACT_ATOMS: atom_id res chain seq x y z
N MET A 1 35.24 -20.91 -6.59
CA MET A 1 34.52 -22.20 -6.38
C MET A 1 33.02 -21.90 -6.31
N SER A 2 32.25 -22.30 -7.32
CA SER A 2 30.80 -22.15 -7.34
C SER A 2 30.17 -23.29 -6.54
N THR A 3 29.56 -22.99 -5.40
CA THR A 3 28.83 -23.98 -4.61
C THR A 3 27.56 -24.41 -5.37
N PRO A 4 27.23 -25.72 -5.46
CA PRO A 4 26.02 -26.17 -6.13
C PRO A 4 24.78 -25.56 -5.46
N ILE A 5 24.04 -24.72 -6.18
CA ILE A 5 22.82 -24.10 -5.66
C ILE A 5 21.59 -24.92 -6.04
N ASN A 6 20.73 -25.20 -5.06
CA ASN A 6 19.49 -25.91 -5.32
C ASN A 6 18.46 -24.96 -5.96
N LEU A 7 18.23 -25.11 -7.26
CA LEU A 7 17.30 -24.28 -8.04
C LEU A 7 15.85 -24.38 -7.55
N ASN A 8 15.44 -25.50 -6.97
CA ASN A 8 14.09 -25.65 -6.40
C ASN A 8 13.90 -24.76 -5.18
N LYS A 9 14.93 -24.63 -4.32
CA LYS A 9 14.90 -23.68 -3.19
C LYS A 9 14.76 -22.25 -3.70
N VAL A 10 15.54 -21.87 -4.71
CA VAL A 10 15.50 -20.52 -5.31
C VAL A 10 14.13 -20.21 -5.92
N ARG A 11 13.54 -21.14 -6.68
CA ARG A 11 12.18 -20.98 -7.24
C ARG A 11 11.13 -20.82 -6.14
N LYS A 12 11.19 -21.64 -5.09
CA LYS A 12 10.27 -21.53 -3.94
C LYS A 12 10.42 -20.21 -3.20
N THR A 13 11.64 -19.71 -3.04
CA THR A 13 11.86 -18.38 -2.43
C THR A 13 11.28 -17.26 -3.28
N ARG A 14 11.50 -17.29 -4.61
CA ARG A 14 10.94 -16.28 -5.53
C ARG A 14 9.40 -16.29 -5.49
N ALA A 15 8.78 -17.47 -5.60
CA ALA A 15 7.33 -17.59 -5.53
C ALA A 15 6.75 -17.08 -4.19
N ARG A 16 7.46 -17.30 -3.06
CA ARG A 16 7.03 -16.79 -1.75
C ARG A 16 7.12 -15.26 -1.68
N VAL A 17 8.19 -14.67 -2.21
CA VAL A 17 8.36 -13.20 -2.26
C VAL A 17 7.28 -12.56 -3.12
N GLU A 18 7.03 -13.10 -4.32
CA GLU A 18 5.97 -12.60 -5.21
C GLU A 18 4.57 -12.72 -4.59
N LYS A 19 4.30 -13.81 -3.86
CA LYS A 19 3.03 -13.97 -3.14
C LYS A 19 2.87 -12.93 -2.03
N LYS A 20 3.96 -12.61 -1.32
CA LYS A 20 3.96 -11.59 -0.26
C LYS A 20 3.71 -10.20 -0.85
N ALA A 21 4.41 -9.82 -1.91
CA ALA A 21 4.21 -8.55 -2.60
C ALA A 21 2.76 -8.37 -3.08
N ARG A 22 2.18 -9.41 -3.69
CA ARG A 22 0.77 -9.41 -4.11
C ARG A 22 -0.20 -9.27 -2.93
N ALA A 23 0.09 -9.91 -1.80
CA ALA A 23 -0.74 -9.79 -0.60
C ALA A 23 -0.69 -8.37 -0.01
N GLU A 24 0.49 -7.75 0.03
CA GLU A 24 0.68 -6.37 0.46
C GLU A 24 -0.07 -5.40 -0.46
N GLU A 25 0.06 -5.55 -1.78
CA GLU A 25 -0.72 -4.75 -2.73
C GLU A 25 -2.23 -4.90 -2.54
N ASN A 26 -2.72 -6.12 -2.35
CA ASN A 26 -4.14 -6.36 -2.12
C ASN A 26 -4.61 -5.80 -0.78
N SER A 27 -3.78 -5.83 0.26
CA SER A 27 -4.09 -5.23 1.56
C SER A 27 -4.25 -3.71 1.44
N VAL A 28 -3.43 -3.05 0.60
CA VAL A 28 -3.55 -1.61 0.34
C VAL A 28 -4.78 -1.31 -0.52
N LYS A 29 -4.99 -2.08 -1.60
CA LYS A 29 -6.07 -1.84 -2.57
C LYS A 29 -7.45 -2.19 -2.01
N PHE A 30 -7.54 -3.29 -1.27
CA PHE A 30 -8.80 -3.92 -0.86
C PHE A 30 -8.94 -4.14 0.65
N GLY A 31 -7.89 -3.93 1.45
CA GLY A 31 -7.94 -4.15 2.90
C GLY A 31 -8.65 -3.03 3.68
N LEU A 32 -8.86 -1.87 3.06
CA LEU A 32 -9.65 -0.79 3.66
C LEU A 32 -11.14 -1.06 3.44
N THR A 33 -11.87 -1.14 4.54
CA THR A 33 -13.33 -1.16 4.57
C THR A 33 -13.90 0.16 4.07
N LYS A 34 -15.18 0.16 3.67
CA LYS A 34 -15.86 1.37 3.21
C LYS A 34 -15.82 2.49 4.26
N ALA A 35 -16.03 2.13 5.54
CA ALA A 35 -16.01 3.08 6.65
C ALA A 35 -14.62 3.74 6.84
N GLU A 36 -13.54 2.99 6.69
CA GLU A 36 -12.18 3.53 6.79
C GLU A 36 -11.85 4.45 5.61
N LYS A 37 -12.27 4.09 4.38
CA LYS A 37 -12.13 4.95 3.20
C LYS A 37 -12.90 6.26 3.36
N ASP A 38 -14.14 6.18 3.82
CA ASP A 38 -14.98 7.36 4.06
C ASP A 38 -14.40 8.26 5.15
N GLY A 39 -13.86 7.66 6.23
CA GLY A 39 -13.17 8.40 7.30
C GLY A 39 -11.89 9.10 6.81
N GLN A 40 -11.07 8.42 6.02
CA GLN A 40 -9.88 9.04 5.41
C GLN A 40 -10.25 10.18 4.46
N LYS A 41 -11.30 10.00 3.65
CA LYS A 41 -11.79 11.05 2.76
C LYS A 41 -12.30 12.26 3.54
N ALA A 42 -13.10 12.04 4.58
CA ALA A 42 -13.60 13.12 5.42
C ALA A 42 -12.47 13.88 6.13
N ALA A 43 -11.43 13.18 6.58
CA ALA A 43 -10.23 13.80 7.15
C ALA A 43 -9.48 14.65 6.11
N ALA A 44 -9.28 14.14 4.90
CA ALA A 44 -8.65 14.88 3.80
C ALA A 44 -9.47 16.13 3.43
N ASP A 45 -10.79 16.00 3.28
CA ASP A 45 -11.69 17.11 2.96
C ASP A 45 -11.67 18.19 4.05
N LYS A 46 -11.58 17.80 5.33
CA LYS A 46 -11.44 18.75 6.45
C LYS A 46 -10.14 19.55 6.35
N VAL A 47 -9.03 18.89 6.01
CA VAL A 47 -7.73 19.55 5.83
C VAL A 47 -7.79 20.52 4.66
N VAL A 48 -8.35 20.11 3.51
CA VAL A 48 -8.52 20.98 2.34
C VAL A 48 -9.33 22.23 2.71
N ARG A 49 -10.50 22.05 3.34
CA ARG A 49 -11.35 23.17 3.77
C ARG A 49 -10.65 24.09 4.76
N PHE A 50 -9.89 23.52 5.70
CA PHE A 50 -9.12 24.30 6.66
C PHE A 50 -8.07 25.15 5.95
N LEU A 51 -7.31 24.56 5.03
CA LEU A 51 -6.30 25.27 4.26
C LEU A 51 -6.93 26.34 3.36
N ASP A 52 -8.04 26.03 2.69
CA ASP A 52 -8.76 26.98 1.84
C ASP A 52 -9.30 28.17 2.64
N GLY A 53 -9.83 27.95 3.85
CA GLY A 53 -10.25 29.04 4.74
C GLY A 53 -9.09 29.93 5.23
N HIS A 54 -7.85 29.43 5.16
CA HIS A 54 -6.64 30.19 5.50
C HIS A 54 -5.91 30.74 4.27
N LYS A 55 -6.35 30.44 3.05
CA LYS A 55 -5.84 31.10 1.85
C LYS A 55 -6.33 32.54 1.84
N ARG A 56 -5.40 33.48 1.92
CA ARG A 56 -5.63 34.86 1.52
C ARG A 56 -5.45 34.91 0.01
N ASP A 57 -6.51 35.24 -0.72
CA ASP A 57 -6.35 35.59 -2.14
C ASP A 57 -5.41 36.81 -2.25
N PRO A 58 -4.49 36.83 -3.23
CA PRO A 58 -3.71 38.02 -3.54
C PRO A 58 -4.58 39.16 -4.12
#